data_AF-A0A7X7E4V4-F1
#
_entry.id   AF-A0A7X7E4V4-F1
#
_cell.length_a   1.000
_cell.length_b   1.000
_cell.length_c   1.000
_cell.angle_alpha   90.00
_cell.angle_beta   90.00
_cell.angle_gamma   90.00
#
_symmetry.space_group_name_H-M   'P 1'
#
loop_
_entity.id
_entity.type
_entity.pdbx_description
1 polymer ?
#
loop_
_entity_poly.entity_id
_entity_poly.type
_entity_poly.pdbx_seq_one_letter_code
_entity_poly.pdbx_strand_id
1 'polypeptide(L)' 'MNLNFLAEVAENHWKTFLPQLYRKLQEEGALEKELLAASKRASEKISTLIEQGLRPQEAREIVLQEEILLSPEPQS' A
#
# COMPACT_ATOMS: atom_id res chain seq x y z
N MET A 1 1.88 -14.44 -0.94
CA MET A 1 1.39 -13.37 -0.02
C MET A 1 -0.06 -13.05 -0.37
N ASN A 2 -0.89 -12.61 0.56
CA ASN A 2 -2.31 -12.34 0.29
C ASN A 2 -2.50 -10.86 -0.11
N LEU A 3 -2.92 -10.62 -1.35
CA LEU A 3 -3.13 -9.27 -1.90
C LEU A 3 -4.29 -8.54 -1.23
N ASN A 4 -5.32 -9.27 -0.78
CA ASN A 4 -6.48 -8.67 -0.14
C ASN A 4 -6.08 -7.99 1.18
N PHE A 5 -5.23 -8.64 1.96
CA PHE A 5 -4.71 -8.06 3.20
C PHE A 5 -3.93 -6.76 2.96
N LEU A 6 -3.08 -6.72 1.93
CA LEU A 6 -2.33 -5.50 1.59
C LEU A 6 -3.27 -4.38 1.12
N ALA A 7 -4.33 -4.72 0.41
CA ALA A 7 -5.33 -3.75 -0.05
C ALA A 7 -6.11 -3.17 1.12
N GLU A 8 -6.52 -4.00 2.09
CA GLU A 8 -7.18 -3.54 3.32
C GLU A 8 -6.27 -2.62 4.16
N VAL A 9 -4.97 -2.93 4.26
CA VAL A 9 -4.00 -2.06 4.95
C VAL A 9 -3.85 -0.72 4.22
N ALA A 10 -3.73 -0.74 2.89
CA ALA A 10 -3.66 0.47 2.08
C ALA A 10 -4.92 1.33 2.22
N GLU A 11 -6.11 0.71 2.12
CA GLU A 11 -7.39 1.39 2.21
C GLU A 11 -7.54 2.11 3.55
N ASN A 12 -7.26 1.40 4.65
CA ASN A 12 -7.36 1.98 6.00
C ASN A 12 -6.37 3.12 6.21
N HIS A 13 -5.14 2.98 5.71
CA HIS A 13 -4.12 4.02 5.80
C HIS A 13 -4.53 5.25 4.98
N TRP A 14 -4.88 5.08 3.71
CA TRP A 14 -5.19 6.18 2.80
C TRP A 14 -6.45 6.92 3.25
N LYS A 15 -7.47 6.20 3.72
CA LYS A 15 -8.67 6.81 4.29
C LYS A 15 -8.37 7.70 5.50
N THR A 16 -7.36 7.35 6.30
CA THR A 16 -7.03 8.04 7.56
C THR A 16 -6.03 9.18 7.36
N PHE A 17 -4.99 8.94 6.56
CA PHE A 17 -3.83 9.84 6.44
C PHE A 17 -3.77 10.57 5.09
N LEU A 18 -4.53 10.11 4.10
CA LEU A 18 -4.62 10.70 2.76
C LEU A 18 -6.08 10.92 2.34
N PRO A 19 -6.94 11.54 3.18
CA PRO A 19 -8.37 11.59 2.94
C PRO A 19 -8.74 12.30 1.62
N GLN A 20 -7.94 13.27 1.15
CA GLN A 20 -8.22 13.95 -0.11
C GLN A 20 -7.90 13.05 -1.30
N LEU A 21 -6.72 12.40 -1.32
CA LEU A 21 -6.40 11.36 -2.30
C LEU A 21 -7.44 10.26 -2.31
N TYR A 22 -7.82 9.73 -1.14
CA TYR A 22 -8.80 8.67 -1.01
C TYR A 22 -10.14 9.08 -1.62
N ARG A 23 -10.65 10.26 -1.27
CA ARG A 23 -11.89 10.81 -1.82
C ARG A 23 -11.80 11.03 -3.33
N LYS A 24 -10.69 11.59 -3.82
CA LYS A 24 -10.46 11.81 -5.25
C LYS A 24 -10.53 10.50 -6.02
N LEU A 25 -9.83 9.47 -5.54
CA LEU A 25 -9.85 8.15 -6.16
C LEU A 25 -11.24 7.50 -6.14
N GLN A 26 -12.04 7.75 -5.10
CA GLN A 26 -13.44 7.33 -5.07
C GLN A 26 -14.30 8.07 -6.10
N GLU A 27 -14.16 9.40 -6.19
CA GLU A 27 -14.88 10.24 -7.15
C GLU A 27 -14.53 9.88 -8.61
N GLU A 28 -13.28 9.47 -8.85
CA GLU A 28 -12.78 8.99 -10.14
C GLU A 28 -13.13 7.51 -10.42
N GLY A 29 -13.70 6.79 -9.45
CA GLY A 29 -13.97 5.34 -9.58
C GLY A 29 -12.70 4.49 -9.72
N ALA A 30 -11.55 5.02 -9.32
CA ALA A 30 -10.23 4.42 -9.48
C ALA A 30 -9.68 3.78 -8.20
N LEU A 31 -10.35 3.96 -7.05
CA LEU A 31 -9.87 3.52 -5.75
C LEU A 31 -9.48 2.03 -5.71
N GLU A 32 -10.40 1.13 -6.09
CA GLU A 32 -10.13 -0.32 -6.05
C GLU A 32 -8.95 -0.72 -6.94
N LYS A 33 -8.83 -0.09 -8.11
CA LYS A 33 -7.73 -0.34 -9.04
C LYS A 33 -6.39 0.08 -8.44
N GLU A 34 -6.34 1.25 -7.82
CA GLU A 34 -5.10 1.78 -7.21
C GLU A 34 -4.70 0.97 -5.96
N LEU A 35 -5.66 0.57 -5.13
CA LEU A 35 -5.41 -0.31 -3.97
C LEU A 35 -4.86 -1.66 -4.43
N LEU A 36 -5.45 -2.26 -5.47
CA LEU A 36 -4.96 -3.51 -6.05
C LEU A 36 -3.56 -3.35 -6.65
N ALA A 37 -3.31 -2.24 -7.35
CA ALA A 37 -2.00 -1.94 -7.95
C ALA A 37 -0.92 -1.79 -6.88
N ALA A 38 -1.19 -1.02 -5.81
CA ALA A 38 -0.28 -0.85 -4.69
C ALA A 38 0.00 -2.19 -3.98
N SER A 39 -1.05 -2.99 -3.76
CA SER A 39 -0.94 -4.32 -3.16
C SER A 39 -0.10 -5.29 -4.00
N LYS A 40 -0.27 -5.24 -5.32
CA LYS A 40 0.51 -6.07 -6.25
C LYS A 40 1.99 -5.68 -6.21
N ARG A 41 2.30 -4.38 -6.35
CA ARG A 41 3.68 -3.86 -6.24
C ARG A 41 4.32 -4.28 -4.92
N ALA A 42 3.59 -4.12 -3.81
CA ALA A 42 4.06 -4.50 -2.49
C ALA A 42 4.35 -6.01 -2.41
N SER A 43 3.42 -6.86 -2.87
CA SER A 43 3.63 -8.32 -2.86
C SER A 43 4.81 -8.76 -3.72
N GLU A 44 4.99 -8.15 -4.90
CA GLU A 44 6.13 -8.45 -5.79
C GLU A 44 7.45 -8.06 -5.12
N LYS A 45 7.54 -6.83 -4.59
CA LYS A 45 8.75 -6.32 -3.92
C LYS A 45 9.11 -7.13 -2.67
N ILE A 46 8.12 -7.54 -1.87
CA ILE A 46 8.34 -8.43 -0.71
C ILE A 46 8.92 -9.76 -1.16
N SER A 47 8.38 -10.34 -2.24
CA SER A 47 8.86 -11.62 -2.75
C SER A 47 10.32 -11.50 -3.20
N THR A 48 10.64 -10.43 -3.93
CA THR A 48 12.02 -10.12 -4.35
C THR A 48 12.98 -9.95 -3.16
N LEU A 49 12.57 -9.24 -2.11
CA LEU A 49 13.42 -9.06 -0.92
C LEU A 49 13.65 -10.37 -0.16
N ILE A 50 12.63 -11.23 -0.08
CA ILE A 50 12.77 -12.57 0.52
C ILE A 50 13.73 -13.42 -0.31
N GLU A 51 13.64 -13.38 -1.65
CA GLU A 51 14.57 -14.06 -2.55
C GLU A 51 16.01 -13.54 -2.42
N GLN A 52 16.18 -12.27 -2.07
CA GLN A 52 17.48 -11.66 -1.74
C GLN A 52 18.01 -12.04 -0.34
N GLY A 53 17.27 -12.84 0.41
CA GLY A 53 17.68 -13.38 1.71
C GLY A 53 17.19 -12.59 2.92
N LEU A 54 16.32 -11.59 2.74
CA LEU A 54 15.69 -10.92 3.88
C LEU A 54 14.66 -11.84 4.55
N ARG A 55 14.49 -11.65 5.85
CA ARG A 55 13.41 -12.35 6.56
C ARG A 55 12.06 -11.80 6.08
N PRO A 56 11.02 -12.65 5.99
CA PRO A 56 9.70 -12.22 5.52
C PRO A 56 9.09 -11.04 6.30
N GLN A 57 9.40 -10.91 7.59
CA GLN A 57 8.94 -9.80 8.42
C GLN A 57 9.63 -8.49 8.04
N GLU A 58 10.97 -8.51 7.91
CA GLU A 58 11.75 -7.32 7.50
C GLU A 58 11.36 -6.84 6.10
N ALA A 59 11.23 -7.78 5.15
CA ALA A 59 10.78 -7.46 3.80
C ALA A 59 9.40 -6.79 3.80
N ARG A 60 8.47 -7.26 4.64
CA ARG A 60 7.15 -6.66 4.79
C ARG A 60 7.21 -5.26 5.36
N GLU A 61 7.96 -5.04 6.44
CA GLU A 61 8.03 -3.73 7.09
C GLU A 61 8.59 -2.66 6.13
N ILE A 62 9.67 -2.98 5.43
CA ILE A 62 10.28 -2.08 4.44
C ILE A 62 9.26 -1.72 3.36
N VAL A 63 8.62 -2.73 2.75
CA VAL A 63 7.74 -2.50 1.60
C VAL A 63 6.42 -1.83 2.00
N LEU A 64 5.90 -2.11 3.20
CA LEU A 64 4.72 -1.39 3.69
C LEU A 64 5.00 0.11 3.80
N GLN A 65 6.18 0.51 4.29
CA GLN A 65 6.56 1.93 4.39
C GLN A 65 6.71 2.59 3.00
N GLU A 66 7.23 1.87 2.01
CA GLU A 66 7.49 2.44 0.68
C GLU A 66 6.25 2.48 -0.23
N GLU A 67 5.43 1.42 -0.23
CA GLU A 67 4.39 1.23 -1.26
C GLU A 67 2.96 1.44 -0.75
N ILE A 68 2.73 1.34 0.57
CA ILE A 68 1.38 1.29 1.17
C ILE A 68 1.15 2.47 2.12
N LEU A 69 2.07 2.70 3.05
CA LEU A 69 1.99 3.70 4.10
C LEU A 69 2.57 5.04 3.62
N LEU A 70 2.01 5.58 2.53
CA LEU A 70 2.46 6.85 1.96
C LEU A 70 2.41 7.98 3.01
N SER A 71 3.31 8.95 2.86
CA SER A 71 3.40 10.09 3.78
C SER A 71 2.08 10.86 3.84
N PRO A 72 1.62 11.25 5.05
CA PRO A 72 0.35 11.94 5.21
C PRO A 72 0.29 13.23 4.39
N GLU A 73 -0.91 13.59 3.94
CA GLU A 73 -1.12 14.83 3.20
C GLU A 73 -0.76 16.05 4.06
N PRO A 74 -0.12 17.10 3.49
CA PRO A 74 0.16 18.31 4.23
C PRO A 74 -1.16 18.94 4.70
N GLN A 75 -1.33 19.07 6.02
CA GLN A 75 -2.42 19.84 6.61
C GLN A 75 -2.24 21.31 6.21
N SER A 76 -3.00 21.78 5.22
CA SER A 76 -3.07 23.20 4.85
C SER A 76 -3.93 23.99 5.82
#